data_AF-A0A7V3FYS3-F1
#
_entry.id   AF-A0A7V3FYS3-F1
#
_cell.length_a   1.000
_cell.length_b   1.000
_cell.length_c   1.000
_cell.angle_alpha   90.00
_cell.angle_beta   90.00
_cell.angle_gamma   90.00
#
_symmetry.space_group_name_H-M   'P 1'
#
loop_
_entity.id
_entity.type
_entity.pdbx_description
1 polymer ?
#
loop_
_entity_poly.entity_id
_entity_poly.type
_entity_poly.pdbx_seq_one_letter_code
_entity_poly.pdbx_strand_id
1 'polypeptide(L)'
;MRSVFVFFPFDLFGTGGCAAGADLLAAELAEILADNRRETAPSRARAYTDAVTIKQLSLGNLTELADWRAKGRRVATQILRSDDFLFWISGNHLGVLPVHDAIARRRAAGHRDLIVQFDAHLDIHQFA
;
A
#
# COMPACT_ATOMS: atom_id res chain seq x y z
N MET A 1 -6.86 16.27 -3.66
CA MET A 1 -6.63 14.81 -3.65
C MET A 1 -5.42 14.41 -4.49
N ARG A 2 -4.40 13.81 -3.86
CA ARG A 2 -3.31 13.09 -4.54
C ARG A 2 -3.56 11.59 -4.48
N SER A 3 -2.96 10.82 -5.38
CA SER A 3 -2.90 9.36 -5.26
C SER A 3 -1.58 8.95 -4.61
N VAL A 4 -1.65 8.28 -3.47
CA VAL A 4 -0.48 7.82 -2.72
C VAL A 4 -0.37 6.31 -2.84
N PHE A 5 0.65 5.85 -3.55
CA PHE A 5 0.99 4.45 -3.71
C PHE A 5 1.97 4.06 -2.60
N VAL A 6 1.54 3.18 -1.71
CA VAL A 6 2.38 2.58 -0.67
C VAL A 6 2.70 1.16 -1.06
N PHE A 7 3.98 0.91 -1.33
CA PHE A 7 4.52 -0.43 -1.58
C PHE A 7 5.00 -1.02 -0.25
N PHE A 8 4.36 -2.12 0.13
CA PHE A 8 4.54 -2.84 1.38
C PHE A 8 4.98 -4.28 1.08
N PRO A 9 6.28 -4.54 0.83
CA PRO A 9 6.81 -5.82 0.36
C PRO A 9 6.82 -6.88 1.49
N PHE A 10 5.64 -7.20 2.00
CA PHE A 10 5.42 -8.17 3.05
C PHE A 10 5.30 -9.56 2.45
N ASP A 11 6.08 -10.49 3.01
CA ASP A 11 6.27 -11.84 2.45
C ASP A 11 6.35 -12.92 3.55
N LEU A 12 5.90 -12.60 4.76
CA LEU A 12 5.77 -13.60 5.82
C LEU A 12 4.45 -14.36 5.68
N PHE A 13 4.42 -15.58 6.24
CA PHE A 13 3.22 -16.44 6.37
C PHE A 13 2.60 -16.86 5.03
N GLY A 14 3.44 -17.30 4.08
CA GLY A 14 2.99 -17.80 2.78
C GLY A 14 4.15 -18.35 1.96
N THR A 15 3.98 -18.37 0.64
CA THR A 15 5.05 -18.69 -0.31
C THR A 15 6.00 -17.51 -0.42
N GLY A 16 7.29 -17.72 -0.18
CA GLY A 16 8.29 -16.67 -0.35
C GLY A 16 8.38 -16.19 -1.81
N GLY A 17 8.73 -14.92 -2.00
CA GLY A 17 8.85 -14.26 -3.30
C GLY A 17 7.76 -13.22 -3.56
N CYS A 18 6.73 -13.13 -2.73
CA CYS A 18 5.66 -12.15 -2.91
C CYS A 18 6.15 -10.71 -2.66
N ALA A 19 7.16 -10.51 -1.81
CA ALA A 19 7.84 -9.22 -1.64
C ALA A 19 8.41 -8.69 -2.96
N ALA A 20 9.05 -9.57 -3.74
CA ALA A 20 9.67 -9.20 -5.01
C ALA A 20 8.64 -8.68 -6.02
N GLY A 21 7.42 -9.23 -6.01
CA GLY A 21 6.32 -8.70 -6.84
C GLY A 21 5.95 -7.25 -6.49
N ALA A 22 5.84 -6.93 -5.20
CA ALA A 22 5.56 -5.58 -4.75
C ALA A 22 6.73 -4.61 -5.07
N ASP A 23 7.98 -5.06 -4.92
CA ASP A 23 9.16 -4.25 -5.24
C ASP A 23 9.29 -3.99 -6.75
N LEU A 24 9.00 -4.99 -7.60
CA LEU A 24 8.98 -4.82 -9.05
C LEU A 24 7.92 -3.82 -9.50
N LEU A 25 6.71 -3.88 -8.93
CA LEU A 25 5.66 -2.89 -9.20
C LEU A 25 6.06 -1.48 -8.74
N ALA A 26 6.80 -1.37 -7.64
CA ALA A 26 7.32 -0.08 -7.16
C ALA A 26 8.33 0.52 -8.15
N ALA A 27 9.27 -0.32 -8.62
CA ALA A 27 10.26 0.07 -9.61
C ALA A 27 9.61 0.50 -10.93
N GLU A 28 8.67 -0.30 -11.44
CA GLU A 28 7.94 -0.02 -12.68
C GLU A 28 7.17 1.30 -12.60
N LEU A 29 6.42 1.54 -11.51
CA LEU A 29 5.69 2.79 -11.36
C LEU A 29 6.63 4.00 -11.26
N ALA A 30 7.77 3.85 -10.59
CA ALA A 30 8.78 4.89 -10.51
C ALA A 30 9.39 5.20 -11.90
N GLU A 31 9.64 4.18 -12.71
CA GLU A 31 10.11 4.31 -14.09
C GLU A 31 9.09 5.01 -14.98
N ILE A 32 7.82 4.58 -14.95
CA ILE A 32 6.71 5.24 -15.67
C ILE A 32 6.62 6.72 -15.32
N LEU A 33 6.69 7.07 -14.03
CA LEU A 33 6.65 8.48 -13.62
C LEU A 33 7.90 9.25 -14.05
N ALA A 34 9.06 8.61 -14.13
CA ALA A 34 10.27 9.24 -14.65
C ALA A 34 10.18 9.49 -16.16
N ASP A 35 9.66 8.53 -16.93
CA ASP A 35 9.39 8.68 -18.36
C ASP A 35 8.38 9.78 -18.63
N ASN A 36 7.29 9.81 -17.88
CA ASN A 36 6.29 10.87 -17.99
C ASN A 36 6.87 12.27 -17.78
N ARG A 37 7.87 12.42 -16.91
CA ARG A 37 8.57 13.71 -16.69
C ARG A 37 9.52 14.06 -17.82
N ARG A 38 10.07 13.06 -18.52
CA ARG A 38 10.93 13.24 -19.70
C ARG A 38 10.11 13.55 -20.97
N GLU A 39 8.84 13.15 -21.01
CA GLU A 39 7.96 13.38 -22.15
C GLU A 39 7.73 14.88 -22.45
N THR A 40 8.04 15.28 -23.67
CA THR A 40 7.94 16.68 -24.14
C THR A 40 6.68 16.92 -24.97
N ALA A 41 6.11 15.87 -25.56
CA ALA A 41 4.83 15.94 -26.25
C ALA A 41 3.68 16.12 -25.24
N PRO A 42 2.63 16.89 -25.59
CA PRO A 42 1.42 16.96 -24.78
C PRO A 42 0.77 15.57 -24.69
N SER A 43 0.72 15.01 -23.48
CA SER A 43 0.12 13.70 -23.21
C SER A 43 -0.76 13.73 -21.96
N ARG A 44 -1.63 12.73 -21.81
CA ARG A 44 -2.49 12.57 -20.61
C ARG A 44 -1.68 12.41 -19.33
N ALA A 45 -0.44 11.94 -19.43
CA ALA A 45 0.46 11.76 -18.29
C ALA A 45 0.69 13.07 -17.50
N ARG A 46 0.69 14.21 -18.18
CA ARG A 46 0.84 15.53 -17.53
C ARG A 46 -0.23 15.81 -16.49
N ALA A 47 -1.44 15.27 -16.66
CA ALA A 47 -2.54 15.52 -15.74
C ALA A 47 -2.36 14.82 -14.38
N TYR A 48 -1.59 13.74 -14.30
CA TYR A 48 -1.49 12.93 -13.08
C TYR A 48 -0.08 12.80 -12.51
N THR A 49 0.97 13.04 -13.30
CA THR A 49 2.37 12.73 -12.90
C THR A 49 2.79 13.42 -11.60
N ASP A 50 2.32 14.65 -11.38
CA ASP A 50 2.60 15.41 -10.15
C ASP A 50 1.52 15.24 -9.07
N ALA A 51 0.44 14.51 -9.37
CA ALA A 51 -0.60 14.12 -8.42
C ALA A 51 -0.36 12.72 -7.83
N VAL A 52 0.64 11.98 -8.32
CA VAL A 52 1.02 10.67 -7.80
C VAL A 52 2.23 10.80 -6.85
N THR A 53 2.18 10.08 -5.73
CA THR A 53 3.28 9.99 -4.78
C THR A 53 3.54 8.53 -4.44
N ILE A 54 4.81 8.12 -4.52
CA ILE A 54 5.26 6.78 -4.16
C ILE A 54 5.86 6.80 -2.75
N LYS A 55 5.53 5.79 -1.94
CA LYS A 55 6.18 5.46 -0.66
C LYS A 55 6.48 3.97 -0.66
N GLN A 56 7.70 3.59 -0.31
CA GLN A 56 8.07 2.18 -0.16
C GLN A 56 8.56 1.93 1.26
N LEU A 57 8.10 0.84 1.88
CA LEU A 57 8.54 0.44 3.21
C LEU A 57 9.55 -0.70 3.08
N SER A 58 10.68 -0.58 3.78
CA SER A 58 11.63 -1.69 3.92
C SER A 58 11.15 -2.68 4.99
N LEU A 59 11.22 -3.97 4.64
CA LEU A 59 10.91 -5.16 5.45
C LEU A 59 11.96 -6.28 5.25
N GLY A 60 13.20 -5.91 4.90
CA GLY A 60 14.23 -6.85 4.44
C GLY A 60 15.01 -7.54 5.55
N ASN A 61 14.75 -7.20 6.81
CA ASN A 61 15.42 -7.80 7.96
C ASN A 61 14.49 -7.99 9.17
N LEU A 62 14.93 -8.80 10.14
CA LEU A 62 14.14 -9.15 11.31
C LEU A 62 13.70 -7.94 12.15
N THR A 63 14.53 -6.90 12.24
CA THR A 63 14.19 -5.69 13.00
C THR A 63 13.06 -4.92 12.32
N GLU A 64 13.12 -4.77 11.00
CA GLU A 64 12.06 -4.12 10.22
C GLU A 64 10.77 -4.93 10.22
N LEU A 65 10.88 -6.26 10.25
CA LEU A 65 9.75 -7.17 10.36
C LEU A 65 9.13 -7.14 11.75
N ALA A 66 9.88 -7.05 12.85
CA ALA A 66 9.32 -7.11 14.20
C ALA A 66 8.17 -6.10 14.43
N ASP A 67 8.30 -4.90 13.86
CA ASP A 67 7.32 -3.81 14.00
C ASP A 67 6.53 -3.53 12.72
N TRP A 68 6.50 -4.46 11.76
CA TRP A 68 5.91 -4.27 10.42
C TRP A 68 4.49 -3.70 10.48
N ARG A 69 3.64 -4.28 11.35
CA ARG A 69 2.22 -3.94 11.47
C ARG A 69 2.03 -2.55 12.08
N ALA A 70 2.83 -2.22 13.10
CA ALA A 70 2.80 -0.91 13.73
C ALA A 70 3.31 0.19 12.78
N LYS A 71 4.40 -0.07 12.04
CA LYS A 71 4.97 0.84 11.03
C LYS A 71 3.96 1.08 9.89
N GLY A 72 3.42 0.01 9.31
CA GLY A 72 2.43 0.10 8.25
C GLY A 72 1.18 0.88 8.68
N ARG A 73 0.68 0.62 9.90
CA ARG A 73 -0.51 1.29 10.43
C ARG A 73 -0.29 2.78 10.61
N ARG A 74 0.90 3.21 11.06
CA ARG A 74 1.24 4.64 11.16
C ARG A 74 1.16 5.33 9.80
N VAL A 75 1.73 4.70 8.76
CA VAL A 75 1.69 5.21 7.39
C VAL A 75 0.25 5.27 6.85
N ALA A 76 -0.49 4.18 6.96
CA ALA A 76 -1.90 4.13 6.53
C ALA A 76 -2.76 5.16 7.28
N THR A 77 -2.58 5.30 8.60
CA THR A 77 -3.31 6.29 9.41
C THR A 77 -3.02 7.71 8.95
N GLN A 78 -1.76 8.03 8.64
CA GLN A 78 -1.39 9.37 8.17
C GLN A 78 -2.07 9.70 6.86
N ILE A 79 -2.09 8.77 5.90
CA ILE A 79 -2.67 9.00 4.56
C ILE A 79 -4.20 9.01 4.63
N LEU A 80 -4.82 8.11 5.37
CA LEU A 80 -6.28 8.09 5.51
C LEU A 80 -6.84 9.33 6.27
N ARG A 81 -5.99 10.10 6.96
CA ARG A 81 -6.37 11.37 7.57
C ARG A 81 -6.31 12.55 6.61
N SER A 82 -5.58 12.45 5.50
CA SER A 82 -5.61 13.47 4.46
C SER A 82 -6.75 13.20 3.47
N ASP A 83 -7.00 14.17 2.59
CA ASP A 83 -7.89 14.02 1.43
C ASP A 83 -7.18 13.31 0.27
N ASP A 84 -6.25 12.40 0.58
CA ASP A 84 -5.50 11.64 -0.42
C ASP A 84 -6.10 10.24 -0.61
N PHE A 85 -5.96 9.73 -1.83
CA PHE A 85 -6.38 8.39 -2.19
C PHE A 85 -5.25 7.40 -1.97
N LEU A 86 -5.45 6.41 -1.10
CA LEU A 86 -4.44 5.40 -0.76
C LEU A 86 -4.54 4.18 -1.69
N PHE A 87 -3.47 3.90 -2.43
CA PHE A 87 -3.21 2.59 -3.00
C PHE A 87 -2.23 1.84 -2.10
N TRP A 88 -2.64 0.70 -1.54
CA TRP A 88 -1.79 -0.16 -0.71
C TRP A 88 -1.44 -1.43 -1.47
N ILE A 89 -0.19 -1.54 -1.93
CA ILE A 89 0.30 -2.67 -2.72
C ILE A 89 1.15 -3.53 -1.79
N SER A 90 0.72 -4.75 -1.54
CA SER A 90 1.46 -5.68 -0.70
C SER A 90 1.74 -7.00 -1.39
N GLY A 91 2.76 -7.72 -0.91
CA GLY A 91 3.14 -9.01 -1.47
C GLY A 91 2.06 -10.07 -1.29
N ASN A 92 1.48 -10.17 -0.10
CA ASN A 92 0.36 -11.06 0.17
C ASN A 92 -0.75 -10.35 0.95
N HIS A 93 -1.89 -11.03 1.09
CA HIS A 93 -3.07 -10.43 1.68
C HIS A 93 -2.90 -10.06 3.15
N LEU A 94 -2.10 -10.79 3.95
CA LEU A 94 -1.84 -10.41 5.34
C LEU A 94 -1.17 -9.03 5.46
N GLY A 95 -0.49 -8.58 4.41
CA GLY A 95 0.05 -7.23 4.32
C GLY A 95 -1.00 -6.11 4.37
N VAL A 96 -2.30 -6.41 4.23
CA VAL A 96 -3.40 -5.43 4.37
C VAL A 96 -3.76 -5.13 5.83
N LEU A 97 -3.38 -5.99 6.78
CA LEU A 97 -3.72 -5.84 8.21
C LEU A 97 -3.43 -4.44 8.79
N PRO A 98 -2.33 -3.74 8.45
CA PRO A 98 -2.08 -2.39 8.96
C PRO A 98 -3.10 -1.36 8.48
N VAL A 99 -3.67 -1.54 7.28
CA VAL A 99 -4.75 -0.71 6.73
C VAL A 99 -6.05 -1.00 7.47
N HIS A 100 -6.38 -2.27 7.70
CA HIS A 100 -7.54 -2.65 8.51
C HIS A 100 -7.47 -2.08 9.93
N ASP A 101 -6.29 -2.12 10.57
CA ASP A 101 -6.09 -1.50 11.89
C ASP A 101 -6.35 0.02 11.86
N ALA A 102 -5.94 0.70 10.77
CA ALA A 102 -6.18 2.13 10.61
C ALA A 102 -7.67 2.44 10.38
N ILE A 103 -8.36 1.64 9.56
CA ILE A 103 -9.81 1.76 9.33
C ILE A 103 -10.59 1.47 10.60
N ALA A 104 -10.23 0.44 11.37
CA ALA A 104 -10.88 0.11 12.64
C ALA A 104 -10.84 1.30 13.61
N ARG A 105 -9.73 2.04 13.67
CA ARG A 105 -9.61 3.27 14.47
C ARG A 105 -10.49 4.40 13.96
N ARG A 106 -10.62 4.56 12.64
CA ARG A 106 -11.54 5.56 12.05
C ARG A 106 -12.99 5.23 12.38
N ARG A 107 -13.38 3.96 12.26
CA ARG A 107 -14.72 3.50 12.66
C ARG A 107 -14.99 3.74 14.13
N ALA A 108 -14.02 3.48 15.01
CA ALA A 108 -14.13 3.81 16.44
C ALA A 108 -14.25 5.32 16.70
N ALA A 109 -13.73 6.16 15.80
CA ALA A 109 -13.88 7.63 15.83
C ALA A 109 -15.17 8.13 15.12
N GLY A 110 -16.09 7.24 14.74
CA GLY A 110 -17.39 7.59 14.16
C GLY A 110 -17.46 7.61 12.63
N HIS A 111 -16.36 7.27 11.92
CA HIS A 111 -16.40 7.15 10.47
C HIS A 111 -17.19 5.91 10.01
N ARG A 112 -17.82 6.01 8.85
CA ARG A 112 -18.58 4.92 8.22
C ARG A 112 -17.82 4.35 7.04
N ASP A 113 -16.77 3.59 7.32
CA ASP A 113 -15.98 2.91 6.29
C ASP A 113 -16.58 1.51 6.00
N LEU A 114 -16.76 1.18 4.71
CA LEU A 114 -17.14 -0.15 4.22
C LEU A 114 -15.93 -0.81 3.57
N ILE A 115 -15.67 -2.08 3.91
CA ILE A 115 -14.63 -2.89 3.26
C ILE A 115 -15.32 -3.79 2.24
N VAL A 116 -14.88 -3.70 0.98
CA VAL A 116 -15.29 -4.61 -0.09
C VAL A 116 -14.06 -5.42 -0.48
N GLN A 117 -14.13 -6.73 -0.32
CA GLN A 117 -13.02 -7.66 -0.61
C GLN A 117 -13.36 -8.47 -1.85
N PHE A 118 -12.45 -8.43 -2.83
CA PHE A 118 -12.48 -9.28 -4.02
C PHE A 118 -11.41 -10.34 -3.86
N ASP A 119 -11.80 -11.51 -3.36
CA ASP A 119 -10.91 -12.65 -3.19
C ASP A 119 -11.72 -13.95 -3.39
N ALA A 120 -11.03 -15.02 -3.80
CA ALA A 120 -11.60 -16.36 -3.83
C ALA A 120 -11.79 -16.93 -2.41
N HIS A 121 -11.07 -16.39 -1.43
CA HIS A 121 -11.12 -16.81 -0.03
C HIS A 121 -11.75 -15.72 0.84
N LEU A 122 -12.26 -16.12 2.01
CA LEU A 122 -12.80 -15.16 2.98
C LEU A 122 -11.73 -14.53 3.87
N ASP A 123 -10.61 -15.24 4.08
CA ASP A 123 -9.47 -14.82 4.92
C ASP A 123 -9.84 -14.43 6.35
N ILE A 124 -10.85 -15.12 6.89
CA ILE A 124 -11.34 -14.98 8.27
C ILE A 124 -10.91 -16.15 9.16
N HIS A 125 -9.93 -16.92 8.72
CA HIS A 125 -9.52 -18.13 9.42
C HIS A 125 -8.84 -17.81 10.75
N GLN A 126 -9.32 -18.48 11.80
CA GLN A 126 -8.65 -18.54 13.09
C GLN A 126 -8.09 -19.95 13.24
N PHE A 127 -6.79 -20.12 13.01
CA PHE A 127 -6.10 -21.38 13.25
C PHE A 127 -5.74 -21.47 14.73
N ALA A 128 -6.22 -22.51 15.40
CA ALA A 128 -5.98 -22.81 16.81
C ALA A 128 -4.65 -23.53 17.02
#